data_AF-D9QFV1-F1
#
_entry.id   AF-D9QFV1-F1
#
_cell.length_a   1.000
_cell.length_b   1.000
_cell.length_c   1.000
_cell.angle_alpha   90.00
_cell.angle_beta   90.00
_cell.angle_gamma   90.00
#
_symmetry.space_group_name_H-M   'P 1'
#
loop_
_entity.id
_entity.type
_entity.pdbx_description
1 polymer ?
#
loop_
_entity_poly.entity_id
_entity_poly.type
_entity_poly.pdbx_seq_one_letter_code
_entity_poly.pdbx_strand_id
1 'polypeptide(L)'
;MIVVKVELWSAIDGSKTELARMHICNDGRRTIANPRLGDYTGQTFVGRDTATLDKGRVSKSGEVRDWHRHDFHVWNLVRRMLASMGYDK
;
A
#
# COMPACT_ATOMS: atom_id res chain seq x y z
N MET A 1 8.51 -3.98 4.11
CA MET A 1 7.70 -2.93 3.45
C MET A 1 7.04 -3.56 2.23
N ILE A 2 5.75 -3.31 2.03
CA ILE A 2 4.99 -3.72 0.83
C ILE A 2 4.83 -2.48 -0.04
N VAL A 3 5.13 -2.61 -1.33
CA VAL A 3 4.89 -1.56 -2.34
C VAL A 3 3.78 -2.06 -3.25
N VAL A 4 2.70 -1.30 -3.34
CA VAL A 4 1.58 -1.55 -4.25
C VAL A 4 1.65 -0.52 -5.37
N LYS A 5 1.74 -0.98 -6.60
CA LYS A 5 1.74 -0.15 -7.80
C LYS A 5 0.51 -0.43 -8.64
N VAL A 6 -0.10 0.63 -9.17
CA VAL A 6 -1.11 0.54 -10.22
C VAL A 6 -0.43 0.94 -11.52
N GLU A 7 -0.39 0.04 -12.48
CA GLU A 7 0.27 0.27 -13.76
C GLU A 7 -0.72 0.13 -14.90
N LEU A 8 -0.66 1.04 -15.86
CA LEU A 8 -1.29 0.88 -17.16
C LEU A 8 -0.32 0.15 -18.08
N TRP A 9 -0.75 -0.97 -18.65
CA TRP A 9 0.03 -1.74 -19.60
C TRP A 9 -0.61 -1.62 -20.97
N SER A 10 0.16 -1.13 -21.94
CA SER A 10 -0.27 -1.06 -23.33
C SER A 10 -0.22 -2.45 -23.97
N ALA A 11 -1.35 -2.87 -24.55
CA ALA A 11 -1.42 -4.13 -25.30
C ALA A 11 -0.76 -4.04 -26.68
N ILE A 12 -0.47 -2.83 -27.17
CA ILE A 12 0.05 -2.59 -28.52
C ILE A 12 1.58 -2.70 -28.53
N ASP A 13 2.23 -1.96 -27.62
CA ASP A 13 3.69 -1.80 -27.59
C ASP A 13 4.32 -2.32 -26.29
N GLY A 14 3.51 -2.84 -25.35
CA GLY A 14 4.00 -3.36 -24.07
C GLY A 14 4.50 -2.27 -23.12
N SER A 15 4.34 -0.99 -23.46
CA SER A 15 4.74 0.12 -22.60
C SER A 15 3.96 0.09 -21.28
N LYS A 16 4.63 0.53 -20.21
CA LYS A 16 4.09 0.55 -18.86
C LYS A 16 4.14 1.96 -18.30
N THR A 17 3.05 2.39 -17.71
CA THR A 17 2.99 3.68 -17.02
C THR A 17 2.47 3.48 -15.61
N GLU A 18 3.25 3.89 -14.62
CA GLU A 18 2.83 3.85 -13.23
C GLU A 18 1.85 4.99 -12.95
N LEU A 19 0.61 4.63 -12.58
CA LEU A 19 -0.47 5.58 -12.34
C LEU A 19 -0.62 5.96 -10.87
N ALA A 20 -0.30 5.04 -9.96
CA ALA A 20 -0.40 5.27 -8.53
C ALA A 20 0.53 4.32 -7.76
N ARG A 21 0.96 4.78 -6.58
CA ARG A 21 1.80 4.01 -5.66
C ARG A 21 1.28 4.14 -4.23
N MET A 22 1.31 3.03 -3.50
CA MET A 22 1.08 2.97 -2.06
C MET A 22 2.21 2.18 -1.38
N HIS A 23 2.71 2.70 -0.27
CA HIS A 23 3.60 1.96 0.63
C HIS A 23 2.80 1.50 1.85
N ILE A 24 3.00 0.24 2.26
CA ILE A 24 2.51 -0.30 3.52
C ILE A 24 3.71 -0.83 4.32
N CYS A 25 3.93 -0.25 5.49
CA CYS A 25 5.05 -0.56 6.37
C CYS A 25 4.56 -1.21 7.64
N ASN A 26 5.11 -2.38 8.00
CA ASN A 26 4.90 -2.97 9.33
C ASN A 26 5.81 -2.22 10.31
N ASP A 27 5.27 -1.76 11.44
CA ASP A 27 6.04 -1.00 12.43
C ASP A 27 6.93 -1.88 13.34
N GLY A 28 6.79 -3.19 13.23
CA GLY A 28 7.53 -4.22 13.96
C GLY A 28 7.05 -4.47 15.39
N ARG A 29 6.34 -3.51 16.01
CA ARG A 29 6.04 -3.52 17.46
C ARG A 29 5.17 -4.71 17.83
N ARG A 30 4.09 -4.92 17.08
CA ARG A 30 3.17 -6.04 17.35
C ARG A 30 3.75 -7.40 16.96
N THR A 31 4.54 -7.42 15.89
CA THR A 31 5.16 -8.64 15.36
C THR A 31 6.15 -9.25 16.37
N ILE A 32 6.85 -8.42 17.16
CA ILE A 32 7.76 -8.89 18.23
C ILE A 32 6.99 -9.67 19.30
N ALA A 33 5.83 -9.15 19.73
CA ALA A 33 5.01 -9.80 20.75
C ALA A 33 4.28 -11.03 20.20
N ASN A 34 3.83 -11.00 18.95
CA ASN A 34 3.17 -12.11 18.28
C ASN A 34 3.50 -12.10 16.77
N PRO A 35 4.26 -13.10 16.27
CA PRO A 35 4.65 -13.18 14.85
C PRO A 35 3.49 -13.28 13.87
N ARG A 36 2.29 -13.70 14.32
CA ARG A 36 1.08 -13.80 13.50
C ARG A 36 0.33 -12.48 13.35
N LEU A 37 0.68 -11.48 14.15
CA LEU A 37 0.07 -10.15 14.13
C LEU A 37 1.04 -9.11 13.54
N GLY A 38 0.49 -7.99 13.08
CA GLY A 38 1.28 -6.85 12.62
C GLY A 38 0.47 -5.56 12.67
N ASP A 39 1.13 -4.48 13.08
CA ASP A 39 0.62 -3.12 12.96
C ASP A 39 1.25 -2.49 11.73
N TYR A 40 0.42 -1.91 10.87
CA TYR A 40 0.81 -1.40 9.58
C TYR A 40 0.43 0.06 9.42
N THR A 41 1.35 0.86 8.90
CA THR A 41 1.09 2.21 8.41
C THR A 41 1.10 2.20 6.90
N GLY A 42 0.18 2.94 6.28
CA GLY A 42 0.07 3.06 4.84
C GLY A 42 0.19 4.51 4.40
N GLN A 43 0.74 4.71 3.21
CA GLN A 43 0.83 6.01 2.55
C GLN A 43 0.59 5.85 1.06
N THR A 44 -0.31 6.65 0.47
CA THR A 44 -0.42 6.84 -0.98
C THR A 44 0.31 8.09 -1.41
N PHE A 45 0.75 8.15 -2.66
CA PHE A 45 1.53 9.27 -3.18
C PHE A 45 0.76 10.07 -4.25
N VAL A 46 1.04 11.38 -4.29
CA VAL A 46 0.55 12.28 -5.33
C VAL A 46 1.38 12.08 -6.60
N GLY A 47 0.72 11.84 -7.73
CA GLY A 47 1.35 11.70 -9.05
C GLY A 47 0.58 10.75 -9.95
N ARG A 48 0.92 10.74 -11.25
CA ARG A 48 0.40 9.79 -12.27
C ARG A 48 1.50 9.27 -13.20
N ASP A 49 2.74 9.46 -12.78
CA ASP A 49 3.95 9.05 -13.48
C ASP A 49 5.02 8.72 -12.44
N THR A 50 5.96 7.86 -12.83
CA THR A 50 7.02 7.36 -11.94
C THR A 50 7.85 8.49 -11.35
N ALA A 51 8.25 9.49 -12.14
CA ALA A 51 9.11 10.58 -11.68
C ALA A 51 8.44 11.46 -10.62
N THR A 52 7.14 11.69 -10.72
CA THR A 52 6.37 12.40 -9.70
C THR A 52 6.16 11.54 -8.46
N LEU A 53 5.85 10.26 -8.63
CA LEU A 53 5.65 9.33 -7.51
C LEU A 53 6.95 9.08 -6.71
N ASP A 54 8.10 9.10 -7.38
CA ASP A 54 9.43 8.96 -6.74
C ASP A 54 9.78 10.13 -5.82
N LYS A 55 9.13 11.29 -5.99
CA LYS A 55 9.26 12.41 -5.03
C LYS A 55 8.65 12.11 -3.66
N GLY A 56 7.86 11.04 -3.55
CA GLY A 56 7.33 10.56 -2.26
C GLY A 56 6.36 11.52 -1.57
N ARG A 57 5.72 12.44 -2.32
CA ARG A 57 4.75 13.38 -1.73
C ARG A 57 3.49 12.63 -1.32
N VAL A 58 3.27 12.51 0.00
CA VAL A 58 2.11 11.80 0.55
C VAL A 58 0.80 12.50 0.18
N SER A 59 -0.17 11.73 -0.31
CA SER A 59 -1.55 12.17 -0.56
C SER A 59 -2.44 11.88 0.63
N LYS A 60 -2.48 10.62 1.06
CA LYS A 60 -3.22 10.14 2.24
C LYS A 60 -2.37 9.16 3.02
N SER A 61 -2.62 9.09 4.32
CA SER A 61 -2.05 8.09 5.22
C SER A 61 -3.16 7.39 5.99
N GLY A 62 -2.86 6.17 6.46
CA GLY A 62 -3.77 5.37 7.26
C GLY A 62 -3.01 4.36 8.11
N GLU A 63 -3.72 3.72 9.03
CA GLU A 63 -3.18 2.65 9.86
C GLU A 63 -4.12 1.44 9.91
N VAL A 64 -3.53 0.26 10.09
CA VAL A 64 -4.22 -1.00 10.34
C VAL A 64 -3.50 -1.68 11.50
N ARG A 65 -4.19 -1.85 12.63
CA ARG A 65 -3.64 -2.46 13.84
C ARG A 65 -4.13 -3.91 14.01
N ASP A 66 -3.36 -4.71 14.73
CA ASP A 66 -3.67 -6.10 15.09
C ASP A 66 -3.99 -6.98 13.86
N TRP A 67 -3.29 -6.75 12.75
CA TRP A 67 -3.58 -7.47 11.51
C TRP A 67 -3.04 -8.90 11.54
N HIS A 68 -3.91 -9.87 11.28
CA HIS A 68 -3.59 -11.29 11.19
C HIS A 68 -2.84 -11.62 9.89
N ARG A 69 -1.54 -11.34 9.87
CA ARG A 69 -0.70 -11.33 8.65
C ARG A 69 -0.44 -12.69 8.01
N HIS A 70 -0.71 -13.80 8.69
CA HIS A 70 -0.58 -15.16 8.14
C HIS A 70 -1.91 -15.79 7.77
N ASP A 71 -3.02 -15.22 8.23
CA ASP A 71 -4.35 -15.81 8.07
C ASP A 71 -5.04 -15.28 6.80
N PHE A 72 -4.61 -14.11 6.30
CA PHE A 72 -5.24 -13.43 5.17
C PHE A 72 -4.28 -13.13 4.02
N HIS A 73 -4.77 -13.27 2.78
CA HIS A 73 -4.05 -12.83 1.59
C HIS A 73 -3.76 -11.32 1.63
N VAL A 74 -2.63 -10.88 1.03
CA VAL A 74 -2.18 -9.48 1.05
C VAL A 74 -3.21 -8.48 0.52
N TRP A 75 -4.06 -8.90 -0.43
CA TRP A 75 -5.15 -8.08 -0.96
C TRP A 75 -6.15 -7.63 0.11
N ASN A 76 -6.37 -8.44 1.15
CA ASN A 76 -7.24 -8.04 2.27
C ASN A 76 -6.61 -6.90 3.08
N LEU A 77 -5.29 -6.94 3.29
CA LEU A 77 -4.54 -5.86 3.94
C LEU A 77 -4.60 -4.58 3.10
N VAL A 78 -4.39 -4.70 1.77
CA VAL A 78 -4.50 -3.58 0.83
C VAL A 78 -5.88 -2.95 0.89
N ARG A 79 -6.95 -3.76 0.81
CA ARG A 79 -8.33 -3.29 0.94
C ARG A 79 -8.56 -2.57 2.26
N ARG A 80 -8.14 -3.16 3.39
CA ARG A 80 -8.33 -2.58 4.72
C ARG A 80 -7.56 -1.26 4.87
N MET A 81 -6.36 -1.18 4.30
CA MET A 81 -5.56 0.04 4.29
C MET A 81 -6.20 1.16 3.45
N LEU A 82 -6.72 0.83 2.27
CA LEU A 82 -7.45 1.78 1.42
C LEU A 82 -8.71 2.31 2.13
N ALA A 83 -9.46 1.44 2.82
CA ALA A 83 -10.60 1.86 3.64
C ALA A 83 -10.18 2.79 4.79
N SER A 84 -9.07 2.46 5.48
CA SER A 84 -8.48 3.32 6.53
C SER A 84 -8.12 4.73 6.03
N MET A 85 -7.78 4.88 4.74
CA MET A 85 -7.51 6.17 4.08
C MET A 85 -8.77 6.87 3.51
N GLY A 86 -9.95 6.24 3.62
CA GLY A 86 -11.22 6.74 3.12
C GLY A 86 -11.43 6.59 1.61
N TYR A 87 -10.86 5.55 1.00
CA TYR A 87 -11.12 5.17 -0.40
C TYR A 87 -12.30 4.17 -0.56
N ASP A 88 -13.00 3.86 0.52
CA ASP A 88 -14.17 2.98 0.56
C ASP A 88 -15.50 3.72 0.37
N LYS A 89 -15.44 4.98 -0.09
CA LYS A 89 -16.60 5.80 -0.45
C LYS A 89 -17.17 5.44 -1.81
#